data_AF-A0A8J8F7Q7-F1
#
_entry.id   AF-A0A8J8F7Q7-F1
#
_cell.length_a   1.000
_cell.length_b   1.000
_cell.length_c   1.000
_cell.angle_alpha   90.00
_cell.angle_beta   90.00
_cell.angle_gamma   90.00
#
_symmetry.space_group_name_H-M   'P 1'
#
loop_
_entity.id
_entity.type
_entity.pdbx_description
1 polymer ?
#
loop_
_entity_poly.entity_id
_entity_poly.type
_entity_poly.pdbx_seq_one_letter_code
_entity_poly.pdbx_strand_id
1 'polypeptide(L)' 'MDEDIEAYNKLEKELLKEHHGEIAIFCKGKLLAIARDIKEAFRKANVSEGAEIFVKEILKPEEQVGLLLL' A
#
# COMPACT_ATOMS: atom_id res chain seq x y z
N MET A 1 6.32 -7.74 8.49
CA MET A 1 5.83 -6.38 8.81
C MET A 1 6.94 -5.33 8.67
N ASP A 2 8.05 -5.42 9.41
CA ASP A 2 9.16 -4.44 9.27
C ASP A 2 9.72 -4.37 7.85
N GLU A 3 9.93 -5.53 7.22
CA GLU A 3 10.41 -5.63 5.83
C GLU A 3 9.44 -5.02 4.81
N ASP A 4 8.13 -5.06 5.08
CA ASP A 4 7.10 -4.53 4.18
C ASP A 4 7.07 -3.00 4.23
N ILE A 5 7.25 -2.44 5.43
CA ILE A 5 7.35 -1.00 5.65
C ILE A 5 8.64 -0.48 5.00
N GLU A 6 9.76 -1.19 5.15
CA GLU A 6 11.00 -0.82 4.47
C GLU A 6 10.87 -0.87 2.94
N ALA A 7 10.18 -1.87 2.40
CA ALA A 7 9.92 -1.98 0.97
C ALA A 7 9.05 -0.81 0.47
N TYR A 8 8.03 -0.43 1.23
CA TYR A 8 7.24 0.76 0.92
C TYR A 8 8.09 2.03 0.94
N ASN A 9 8.87 2.27 1.99
CA ASN A 9 9.69 3.48 2.13
C ASN A 9 10.71 3.65 0.99
N LYS A 10 11.25 2.54 0.47
CA LYS A 10 12.15 2.56 -0.70
C LYS A 10 11.44 3.01 -1.97
N LEU A 11 10.17 2.62 -2.15
CA LEU A 11 9.37 2.88 -3.34
C LEU A 11 8.46 4.11 -3.20
N GLU A 12 8.33 4.69 -2.01
CA GLU A 12 7.34 5.72 -1.68
C GLU A 12 7.36 6.90 -2.66
N LYS A 13 8.56 7.38 -3.03
CA LYS A 13 8.70 8.51 -3.96
C LYS A 13 8.20 8.21 -5.36
N GLU A 14 8.30 6.97 -5.82
CA GLU A 14 7.83 6.54 -7.15
C GLU A 14 6.34 6.28 -7.11
N LEU A 15 5.88 5.57 -6.07
CA LEU A 15 4.46 5.33 -5.81
C LEU A 15 3.67 6.64 -5.73
N LEU A 16 4.16 7.63 -4.99
CA LEU A 16 3.51 8.95 -4.88
C LEU A 16 3.44 9.72 -6.20
N LYS A 17 4.30 9.42 -7.19
CA LYS A 17 4.28 10.09 -8.49
C LYS A 17 3.33 9.42 -9.47
N GLU A 18 3.31 8.09 -9.50
CA GLU A 18 2.62 7.32 -10.54
C GLU A 18 1.27 6.76 -10.07
N HIS A 19 1.11 6.54 -8.77
CA HIS A 19 0.02 5.78 -8.17
C HIS A 19 -0.63 6.52 -6.99
N HIS A 20 -0.58 7.85 -7.00
CA HIS A 20 -1.19 8.68 -5.97
C HIS A 20 -2.70 8.42 -5.83
N GLY A 21 -3.17 8.22 -4.60
CA GLY A 21 -4.55 7.86 -4.29
C GLY A 21 -4.90 6.39 -4.54
N GLU A 22 -3.97 5.56 -4.98
CA GLU A 22 -4.16 4.11 -5.10
C GLU A 22 -3.71 3.38 -3.82
N ILE A 23 -4.08 2.11 -3.73
CA ILE A 23 -3.77 1.22 -2.62
C ILE A 23 -2.67 0.26 -3.07
N ALA A 24 -1.57 0.27 -2.32
CA ALA A 24 -0.50 -0.71 -2.44
C ALA A 24 -0.64 -1.83 -1.40
N ILE A 25 -0.39 -3.07 -1.82
CA ILE A 25 -0.31 -4.24 -0.95
C ILE A 25 1.10 -4.80 -1.01
N PHE A 26 1.71 -4.97 0.15
CA PHE A 26 3.00 -5.60 0.33
C PHE A 26 2.88 -6.88 1.17
N CYS A 27 3.73 -7.86 0.87
CA CYS A 27 3.88 -9.05 1.71
C CYS A 27 5.31 -9.58 1.57
N LYS A 28 5.93 -9.91 2.72
CA LYS A 28 7.31 -10.42 2.81
C LYS A 28 8.32 -9.53 2.05
N GLY A 29 8.19 -8.21 2.23
CA GLY A 29 9.09 -7.20 1.64
C GLY A 29 8.90 -6.97 0.14
N LYS A 30 7.80 -7.46 -0.46
CA LYS A 30 7.52 -7.32 -1.89
C LYS A 30 6.20 -6.61 -2.14
N LEU A 31 6.20 -5.69 -3.11
CA LEU A 31 4.97 -5.12 -3.65
C LEU A 31 4.24 -6.19 -4.47
N LEU A 32 3.04 -6.58 -4.03
CA LEU A 32 2.21 -7.58 -4.68
C LEU A 32 1.19 -6.97 -5.64
N ALA A 33 0.62 -5.82 -5.29
CA ALA A 33 -0.39 -5.16 -6.11
C ALA A 33 -0.48 -3.66 -5.84
N ILE A 34 -0.92 -2.95 -6.88
CA ILE A 34 -1.43 -1.59 -6.82
C ILE A 34 -2.80 -1.56 -7.50
N ALA A 35 -3.79 -0.93 -6.86
CA ALA A 35 -5.10 -0.71 -7.47
C ALA A 35 -5.83 0.49 -6.84
N ARG A 36 -6.83 1.02 -7.54
CA ARG A 36 -7.63 2.16 -7.09
C ARG A 36 -8.53 1.88 -5.89
N ASP A 37 -8.85 0.61 -5.65
CA ASP A 37 -9.69 0.20 -4.54
C ASP A 37 -9.18 -1.08 -3.87
N ILE A 38 -9.59 -1.25 -2.62
CA ILE A 38 -9.07 -2.33 -1.77
C ILE A 38 -9.49 -3.71 -2.30
N LYS A 39 -10.68 -3.86 -2.88
CA LYS A 39 -11.15 -5.15 -3.39
C LYS A 39 -10.32 -5.56 -4.60
N GLU A 40 -10.05 -4.63 -5.51
CA GLU A 40 -9.20 -4.87 -6.66
C GLU A 40 -7.76 -5.16 -6.26
N ALA A 41 -7.23 -4.42 -5.28
CA ALA A 41 -5.87 -4.61 -4.77
C ALA A 41 -5.69 -6.03 -4.20
N PHE A 42 -6.61 -6.49 -3.35
CA PHE A 42 -6.57 -7.85 -2.79
C PHE A 42 -6.74 -8.93 -3.86
N ARG A 43 -7.63 -8.71 -4.84
CA ARG A 43 -7.81 -9.63 -5.97
C ARG A 43 -6.53 -9.76 -6.79
N LYS A 44 -5.80 -8.67 -7.02
CA LYS A 44 -4.52 -8.65 -7.76
C LYS A 44 -3.38 -9.26 -6.93
N ALA A 45 -3.34 -8.98 -5.63
CA ALA A 45 -2.26 -9.42 -4.75
C ALA A 45 -2.23 -10.95 -4.60
N ASN A 46 -3.37 -11.63 -4.79
CA ASN A 46 -3.50 -13.08 -4.75
C ASN A 46 -2.81 -13.70 -3.52
N VAL A 47 -3.09 -13.12 -2.35
CA VAL A 47 -2.46 -13.49 -1.09
C VAL A 47 -3.09 -14.75 -0.51
N SER A 48 -2.25 -15.65 0.00
CA SER A 48 -2.73 -16.85 0.72
C SER A 48 -3.50 -16.45 1.98
N GLU A 49 -4.53 -17.23 2.29
CA GLU A 49 -5.26 -17.08 3.55
C GLU A 49 -4.31 -17.25 4.75
N GLY A 50 -4.38 -16.35 5.73
CA GLY A 50 -3.49 -16.31 6.89
C GLY A 50 -2.13 -15.63 6.65
N ALA A 51 -1.85 -15.10 5.45
CA ALA A 51 -0.66 -14.29 5.22
C ALA A 51 -0.77 -12.92 5.91
N GLU A 52 0.28 -12.52 6.62
CA GLU A 52 0.42 -11.14 7.09
C GLU A 52 0.78 -10.24 5.91
N ILE A 53 -0.02 -9.19 5.72
CA ILE A 53 0.12 -8.24 4.63
C ILE A 53 0.16 -6.82 5.18
N PHE A 54 0.87 -5.97 4.46
CA PHE A 54 0.88 -4.54 4.71
C PHE A 54 0.09 -3.84 3.61
N VAL A 55 -0.95 -3.11 4.01
CA VAL A 55 -1.83 -2.36 3.10
C VAL A 55 -1.64 -0.88 3.38
N LYS A 56 -1.33 -0.11 2.34
CA LYS A 56 -1.13 1.33 2.46
C LYS A 56 -1.76 2.06 1.28
N GLU A 57 -2.56 3.07 1.60
CA GLU A 57 -3.00 4.06 0.62
C GLU A 57 -1.86 5.03 0.33
N ILE A 58 -1.58 5.23 -0.96
CA ILE A 58 -0.47 6.01 -1.47
C ILE A 58 -0.87 7.48 -1.45
N LEU A 59 -0.78 8.08 -0.27
CA LEU A 59 -1.12 9.48 -0.02
C LEU A 59 0.08 10.22 0.55
N LYS A 60 0.17 11.53 0.27
CA LYS A 60 1.17 12.38 0.92
C LYS A 60 0.87 12.46 2.42
N PRO A 61 1.90 12.67 3.26
CA PRO A 61 1.72 12.82 4.70
C PRO A 61 0.66 13.87 5.08
N GLU A 62 0.59 14.97 4.34
CA GLU A 62 -0.37 16.06 4.56
C GLU A 62 -1.83 15.63 4.34
N GLU A 63 -2.07 14.67 3.46
CA GLU A 63 -3.41 14.15 3.12
C GLU A 63 -3.88 13.10 4.15
N GLN A 64 -2.95 12.41 4.80
CA GLN A 64 -3.26 11.43 5.84
C GLN A 64 -3.82 12.10 7.12
N VAL A 65 -3.49 13.38 7.38
CA VAL A 65 -3.98 14.13 8.55
C VAL A 65 -5.45 14.51 8.42
N GLY A 66 -5.96 14.70 7.19
CA GLY A 66 -7.36 15.03 6.93
C GLY A 66 -8.35 13.90 7.25
N LEU A 67 -7.89 12.64 7.23
CA LEU A 67 -8.72 11.45 7.50
C LEU A 67 -8.90 11.15 8.99
N LEU A 68 -8.05 11.69 9.87
CA LEU A 68 -8.14 11.49 11.33
C LEU A 68 -9.09 12.47 12.03
N LEU A 69 -9.63 13.45 11.30
CA LEU A 69 -10.48 14.53 11.82
C LEU A 69 -11.96 14.40 11.42
N LEU A 70 -12.35 13.25 10.84
CA LEU A 70 -13.74 12.88 10.51
C LEU A 70 -14.23 11.75 11.43
#